data_AF-A0A512C4B2-F1
#
_entry.id   AF-A0A512C4B2-F1
#
_cell.length_a   1.000
_cell.length_b   1.000
_cell.length_c   1.000
_cell.angle_alpha   90.00
_cell.angle_beta   90.00
_cell.angle_gamma   90.00
#
_symmetry.space_group_name_H-M   'P 1'
#
loop_
_entity.id
_entity.type
_entity.pdbx_description
1 polymer ?
#
loop_
_entity_poly.entity_id
_entity_poly.type
_entity_poly.pdbx_seq_one_letter_code
_entity_poly.pdbx_strand_id
1 'polypeptide(L)' 'MSKPFSQYLEAVESRLPSTHHRFVRGDLYLTVLDWYTDGVEPHEAAMRIRNAIGE' A
#
# COMPACT_ATOMS: atom_id res chain seq x y z
N MET A 1 -2.47 -18.44 -6.68
CA MET A 1 -2.87 -17.27 -7.49
C MET A 1 -2.73 -16.05 -6.61
N SER A 2 -1.85 -15.10 -6.95
CA SER A 2 -1.75 -13.84 -6.23
C SER A 2 -3.09 -13.11 -6.31
N LYS A 3 -3.56 -12.56 -5.18
CA LYS A 3 -4.80 -11.80 -5.10
C LYS A 3 -4.76 -10.62 -6.09
N PRO A 4 -5.88 -10.19 -6.68
CA PRO A 4 -5.90 -9.02 -7.56
C PRO A 4 -5.29 -7.78 -6.91
N PHE A 5 -4.63 -6.92 -7.69
CA PHE A 5 -4.00 -5.69 -7.16
C PHE A 5 -4.99 -4.76 -6.46
N SER A 6 -6.26 -4.72 -6.89
CA SER A 6 -7.31 -3.97 -6.18
C SER A 6 -7.52 -4.47 -4.75
N GLN A 7 -7.52 -5.78 -4.54
CA GLN A 7 -7.64 -6.38 -3.21
C GLN A 7 -6.38 -6.14 -2.36
N TYR A 8 -5.22 -6.05 -3.01
CA TYR A 8 -3.98 -5.64 -2.37
C TYR A 8 -4.04 -4.19 -1.87
N LEU A 9 -4.50 -3.26 -2.72
CA LEU A 9 -4.67 -1.85 -2.35
C LEU A 9 -5.60 -1.68 -1.16
N GLU A 10 -6.77 -2.33 -1.16
CA GLU A 10 -7.70 -2.30 -0.02
C GLU A 10 -7.07 -2.86 1.27
N ALA A 11 -6.23 -3.90 1.16
CA ALA A 11 -5.52 -4.45 2.29
C ALA A 11 -4.44 -3.50 2.83
N VAL A 12 -3.77 -2.73 1.97
CA VAL A 12 -2.83 -1.68 2.39
C VAL A 12 -3.59 -0.52 3.05
N GLU A 13 -4.68 -0.05 2.42
CA GLU A 13 -5.50 1.07 2.91
C GLU A 13 -6.13 0.80 4.27
N SER A 14 -6.68 -0.40 4.48
CA SER A 14 -7.28 -0.80 5.77
C SER A 14 -6.31 -0.77 6.96
N ARG A 15 -5.00 -0.70 6.70
CA ARG A 15 -3.93 -0.62 7.70
C ARG A 15 -3.39 0.80 7.89
N LEU A 16 -3.91 1.76 7.14
CA LEU A 16 -3.49 3.16 7.17
C LEU A 16 -4.65 4.05 7.66
N PRO A 17 -4.36 5.15 8.36
CA PRO A 17 -5.35 6.21 8.60
C PRO A 17 -5.99 6.67 7.28
N SER A 18 -7.27 7.00 7.32
CA SER A 18 -8.03 7.45 6.14
C SER A 18 -7.39 8.64 5.42
N THR A 19 -6.71 9.52 6.17
CA THR A 19 -5.93 10.65 5.65
C THR A 19 -4.83 10.21 4.66
N HIS A 20 -4.33 8.98 4.78
CA HIS A 20 -3.22 8.43 3.98
C HIS A 20 -3.68 7.57 2.80
N HIS A 21 -4.97 7.28 2.68
CA HIS A 21 -5.50 6.51 1.54
C HIS A 21 -5.22 7.21 0.21
N ARG A 22 -5.19 8.54 0.20
CA ARG A 22 -4.83 9.34 -0.99
C ARG A 22 -3.42 9.02 -1.52
N PHE A 23 -2.49 8.66 -0.63
CA PHE A 23 -1.12 8.33 -1.04
C PHE A 23 -1.09 6.97 -1.74
N VAL A 24 -1.85 5.99 -1.23
CA VAL A 24 -1.93 4.63 -1.80
C VAL A 24 -2.51 4.64 -3.22
N ARG A 25 -3.55 5.44 -3.46
CA ARG A 25 -4.22 5.55 -4.78
C ARG A 25 -3.70 6.68 -5.67
N GLY A 26 -2.81 7.51 -5.15
CA GLY A 26 -2.26 8.68 -5.84
C GLY A 26 -0.73 8.62 -5.88
N ASP A 27 -0.10 9.42 -5.03
CA ASP A 27 1.34 9.72 -5.09
C ASP A 27 2.25 8.48 -5.02
N LEU A 28 1.82 7.43 -4.30
CA LEU A 28 2.57 6.19 -4.13
C LEU A 28 1.99 5.03 -4.94
N TYR A 29 1.01 5.25 -5.82
CA TYR A 29 0.32 4.16 -6.53
C TYR A 29 1.28 3.26 -7.31
N LEU A 30 2.23 3.85 -8.05
CA LEU A 30 3.23 3.08 -8.81
C LEU A 30 4.22 2.35 -7.90
N THR A 31 4.61 2.97 -6.77
CA THR A 31 5.46 2.33 -5.77
C THR A 31 4.75 1.13 -5.11
N VAL A 32 3.46 1.27 -4.82
CA VAL A 32 2.63 0.20 -4.25
C VAL A 32 2.40 -0.91 -5.28
N LEU A 33 2.28 -0.56 -6.56
CA LEU A 33 2.22 -1.52 -7.67
C LEU A 33 3.52 -2.32 -7.80
N ASP A 34 4.67 -1.66 -7.71
CA ASP A 34 6.00 -2.28 -7.75
C ASP A 34 6.17 -3.29 -6.59
N TRP A 35 5.80 -2.89 -5.37
CA TRP A 35 5.80 -3.78 -4.21
C TRP A 35 4.86 -4.97 -4.35
N TYR A 36 3.68 -4.77 -4.95
CA TYR A 36 2.78 -5.87 -5.25
C TYR A 36 3.40 -6.85 -6.25
N THR A 37 4.08 -6.36 -7.30
CA THR A 37 4.76 -7.22 -8.27
C THR A 37 5.95 -7.96 -7.68
N ASP A 38 6.62 -7.37 -6.69
CA ASP A 38 7.70 -7.97 -5.92
C ASP A 38 7.21 -8.95 -4.83
N GLY A 39 5.90 -9.05 -4.62
CA GLY A 39 5.32 -9.94 -3.61
C GLY A 39 5.45 -9.44 -2.17
N VAL A 40 5.66 -8.14 -1.98
CA VAL A 40 5.67 -7.51 -0.65
C VAL A 40 4.27 -7.60 -0.03
N GLU A 41 4.18 -8.10 1.19
CA GLU A 41 2.89 -8.26 1.87
C GLU A 41 2.21 -6.89 2.17
N PRO A 42 0.87 -6.79 2.14
CA PRO A 42 0.16 -5.53 2.39
C PRO A 42 0.51 -4.88 3.74
N HIS A 43 0.83 -5.69 4.75
CA HIS A 43 1.27 -5.21 6.06
C HIS A 43 2.61 -4.49 6.00
N GLU A 44 3.57 -5.04 5.25
CA GLU A 44 4.88 -4.45 5.08
C GLU A 44 4.81 -3.17 4.25
N ALA A 45 4.04 -3.18 3.16
CA ALA A 45 3.78 -1.97 2.36
C ALA A 45 3.18 -0.85 3.20
N ALA A 46 2.19 -1.15 4.05
CA ALA A 46 1.61 -0.17 4.96
C ALA A 46 2.64 0.40 5.96
N MET A 47 3.54 -0.43 6.52
CA MET A 47 4.62 0.05 7.39
C MET A 47 5.60 0.96 6.66
N ARG A 48 5.99 0.61 5.42
CA ARG A 48 6.85 1.45 4.59
C ARG A 48 6.22 2.81 4.32
N ILE A 49 4.92 2.84 4.04
CA ILE A 49 4.16 4.08 3.85
C ILE A 49 4.18 4.92 5.13
N ARG A 50 3.88 4.32 6.29
CA ARG A 50 3.92 5.01 7.59
C ARG A 50 5.29 5.62 7.91
N ASN A 51 6.36 4.85 7.69
CA ASN A 51 7.72 5.34 7.86
C ASN A 51 8.06 6.50 6.91
N ALA A 52 7.58 6.45 5.66
CA ALA A 52 7.83 7.49 4.67
C ALA A 52 7.10 8.81 4.99
N ILE A 53 5.93 8.74 5.63
CA ILE A 53 5.14 9.91 6.04
C ILE A 53 5.47 10.41 7.46
N GLY A 54 6.29 9.66 8.22
CA GLY A 54 6.75 10.04 9.55
C GLY A 54 5.85 9.62 10.72
N GLU A 55 5.11 8.52 10.58
CA GLU A 55 4.18 7.96 11.60
C GLU A 55 4.53 6.57 12.13
#